data_AF-A0A8C9GXL6-F1
#
_entry.id   AF-A0A8C9GXL6-F1
#
_cell.length_a   1.000
_cell.length_b   1.000
_cell.length_c   1.000
_cell.angle_alpha   90.00
_cell.angle_beta   90.00
_cell.angle_gamma   90.00
#
_symmetry.space_group_name_H-M   'P 1'
#
loop_
_entity.id
_entity.type
_entity.pdbx_description
1 polymer ?
#
loop_
_entity_poly.entity_id
_entity_poly.type
_entity_poly.pdbx_seq_one_letter_code
_entity_poly.pdbx_strand_id
1 'polypeptide(L)'
;MRETVHIQASHCGNQIGAKFWEVISDEHATSTYHRDSNLQLDRISVYYNEATGGKYVPRAILVDAEPGTMDSVYSGHFGQIFRPDNFLFDPSGAGNNWAKADTSPWLLSPMVGCP
;
A
#
# COMPACT_ATOMS: atom_id res chain seq x y z
N MET A 1 -0.59 18.62 13.35
CA MET A 1 0.08 17.46 12.71
C MET A 1 -0.52 17.30 11.31
N ARG A 2 0.26 16.92 10.29
CA ARG A 2 -0.21 16.72 8.91
C ARG A 2 -0.09 15.24 8.58
N GLU A 3 -1.10 14.67 7.95
CA GLU A 3 -1.14 13.27 7.54
C GLU A 3 -1.20 13.20 6.03
N THR A 4 -0.56 12.19 5.44
CA THR A 4 -0.54 11.95 4.00
C THR A 4 -1.03 10.53 3.72
N VAL A 5 -2.01 10.41 2.82
CA VAL A 5 -2.44 9.10 2.29
C VAL A 5 -1.75 8.88 0.95
N HIS A 6 -1.03 7.76 0.81
CA HIS A 6 -0.36 7.38 -0.41
C HIS A 6 -1.29 6.54 -1.27
N ILE A 7 -1.49 6.92 -2.53
CA ILE A 7 -2.24 6.13 -3.51
C ILE A 7 -1.24 5.65 -4.56
N GLN A 8 -1.17 4.34 -4.74
CA GLN A 8 -0.40 3.72 -5.80
C GLN A 8 -1.35 2.95 -6.71
N ALA A 9 -1.11 3.08 -8.01
CA ALA A 9 -1.97 2.51 -9.02
C ALA A 9 -1.13 1.84 -10.11
N SER A 10 -1.66 0.76 -10.67
CA SER A 10 -1.08 -0.05 -11.76
C SER A 10 0.17 -0.84 -11.39
N HIS A 11 0.53 -1.78 -12.25
CA HIS A 11 1.70 -2.65 -12.13
C HIS A 11 2.99 -1.90 -11.75
N CYS A 12 3.36 -0.86 -12.52
CA CYS A 12 4.59 -0.11 -12.25
C CYS A 12 4.52 0.70 -10.93
N GLY A 13 3.39 1.39 -10.70
CA GLY A 13 3.21 2.20 -9.50
C GLY A 13 3.23 1.35 -8.22
N ASN A 14 2.67 0.15 -8.26
CA ASN A 14 2.67 -0.78 -7.14
C ASN A 14 4.07 -1.32 -6.82
N GLN A 15 4.92 -1.58 -7.83
CA GLN A 15 6.30 -2.00 -7.61
C GLN A 15 7.17 -0.90 -6.99
N ILE A 16 7.04 0.33 -7.51
CA ILE A 16 7.75 1.49 -6.95
C ILE A 16 7.26 1.75 -5.52
N GLY A 17 5.96 1.70 -5.30
CA GLY A 17 5.34 1.87 -4.00
C GLY A 17 5.81 0.82 -2.99
N ALA A 18 5.91 -0.45 -3.38
CA ALA A 18 6.45 -1.50 -2.53
C ALA A 18 7.89 -1.19 -2.07
N LYS A 19 8.75 -0.74 -2.98
CA LYS A 19 10.13 -0.33 -2.64
C LYS A 19 10.19 0.94 -1.79
N PHE A 20 9.31 1.91 -2.05
CA PHE A 20 9.18 3.08 -1.20
C PHE A 20 8.83 2.70 0.25
N TRP A 21 7.84 1.82 0.44
CA TRP A 21 7.40 1.40 1.76
C TRP A 21 8.43 0.53 2.49
N GLU A 22 9.23 -0.23 1.77
CA GLU A 22 10.41 -0.94 2.31
C GLU A 22 11.42 0.05 2.89
N VAL A 23 11.86 1.02 2.09
CA VAL A 23 12.88 2.00 2.51
C VAL A 23 12.41 2.83 3.71
N ILE A 24 11.18 3.35 3.68
CA ILE A 24 10.67 4.17 4.78
C ILE A 24 10.37 3.34 6.05
N SER A 25 10.02 2.05 5.91
CA SER A 25 9.87 1.16 7.06
C SER A 25 11.21 0.88 7.73
N ASP A 26 12.28 0.72 6.94
CA ASP A 26 13.64 0.54 7.43
C ASP A 26 14.14 1.79 8.15
N GLU A 27 13.96 2.98 7.55
CA GLU A 27 14.36 4.25 8.17
C GLU A 27 13.70 4.49 9.54
N HIS A 28 12.43 4.11 9.67
CA HIS A 28 11.63 4.28 10.89
C HIS A 28 11.61 3.06 11.82
N ALA A 29 12.31 1.97 11.45
CA ALA A 29 12.40 0.70 12.19
C ALA A 29 11.03 0.20 12.71
N THR A 30 10.02 0.16 11.83
CA THR A 30 8.61 0.02 12.22
C THR A 30 8.15 -1.41 12.49
N SER A 31 8.79 -2.43 11.92
CA SER A 31 8.31 -3.82 12.03
C SER A 31 9.35 -4.88 12.37
N THR A 32 10.65 -4.62 12.17
CA THR A 32 11.65 -5.72 12.18
C THR A 32 13.05 -5.34 12.65
N TYR A 33 13.33 -4.06 12.84
CA TYR A 33 14.68 -3.56 13.13
C TYR A 33 14.80 -2.98 14.53
N HIS A 34 16.02 -3.06 15.07
CA HIS A 34 16.35 -2.43 16.35
C HIS A 34 16.26 -0.91 16.17
N ARG A 35 15.46 -0.25 17.01
CA ARG A 35 15.39 1.21 17.02
C ARG A 35 16.65 1.75 17.69
N ASP A 36 17.47 2.43 16.91
CA ASP A 36 18.71 3.04 17.41
C ASP A 36 18.46 4.45 17.98
N SER A 37 17.36 5.11 17.58
CA SER A 37 17.07 6.50 17.99
C SER A 37 15.58 6.76 18.21
N ASN A 38 15.28 7.51 19.28
CA ASN A 38 13.93 8.00 19.56
C ASN A 38 13.38 8.94 18.47
N LEU A 39 14.25 9.53 17.64
CA LEU A 39 13.83 10.38 16.53
C LEU A 39 13.11 9.60 15.42
N GLN A 40 13.31 8.28 15.32
CA GLN A 40 12.65 7.44 14.31
C GLN A 40 11.13 7.35 14.51
N LEU A 41 10.64 7.63 15.72
CA LEU A 41 9.21 7.71 16.00
C LEU A 41 8.66 9.13 15.89
N ASP A 42 9.52 10.15 15.76
CA ASP A 42 9.05 11.51 15.59
C ASP A 42 8.32 11.63 14.25
N ARG A 43 7.08 12.12 14.31
CA ARG A 43 6.20 12.32 13.14
C ARG A 43 5.92 11.07 12.31
N ILE A 44 6.08 9.87 12.87
CA ILE A 44 5.71 8.61 12.21
C ILE A 44 4.23 8.58 11.75
N SER A 45 3.38 9.33 12.45
CA SER A 45 1.95 9.52 12.15
C SER A 45 1.66 10.16 10.78
N VAL A 46 2.65 10.78 10.13
CA VAL A 46 2.49 11.35 8.78
C VAL A 46 2.14 10.26 7.78
N TYR A 47 2.82 9.11 7.84
CA TYR A 47 2.68 8.00 6.89
C TYR A 47 2.05 6.75 7.50
N TYR A 48 2.09 6.60 8.83
CA TYR A 48 1.59 5.40 9.51
C TYR A 48 0.43 5.71 10.44
N ASN A 49 -0.40 4.70 10.66
CA ASN A 49 -1.29 4.59 11.79
C ASN A 49 -0.64 3.71 12.85
N GLU A 50 -0.63 4.14 14.11
CA GLU A 50 -0.26 3.28 15.22
C GLU A 50 -1.44 2.36 15.56
N ALA A 51 -1.21 1.06 15.47
CA ALA A 51 -2.13 0.01 15.90
C ALA A 51 -1.72 -0.53 17.27
N THR A 52 -2.59 -1.34 17.87
CA THR A 52 -2.30 -1.99 19.17
C THR A 52 -1.03 -2.83 19.13
N GLY A 53 -0.25 -2.75 20.21
CA GLY A 53 0.98 -3.54 20.38
C GLY A 53 2.20 -2.97 19.67
N GLY A 54 2.23 -1.65 19.40
CA GLY A 54 3.38 -0.97 18.79
C GLY A 54 3.59 -1.33 17.32
N LYS A 55 2.52 -1.79 16.65
CA LYS A 55 2.51 -2.08 15.21
C LYS A 55 2.15 -0.80 14.45
N TYR A 56 2.82 -0.55 13.33
CA TYR A 56 2.56 0.61 12.49
C TYR A 56 2.04 0.15 11.13
N VAL A 57 0.87 0.67 10.75
CA VAL A 57 0.18 0.32 9.49
C VAL A 57 0.32 1.47 8.50
N PRO A 58 0.87 1.26 7.29
CA PRO A 58 0.95 2.27 6.25
C PRO A 58 -0.41 2.87 5.89
N ARG A 59 -0.44 4.19 5.68
CA ARG A 59 -1.57 4.92 5.08
C ARG A 59 -1.48 4.85 3.57
N ALA A 60 -1.66 3.65 3.02
CA ALA A 60 -1.57 3.39 1.59
C ALA A 60 -2.83 2.73 1.04
N ILE A 61 -3.20 3.08 -0.18
CA ILE A 61 -4.22 2.38 -0.98
C ILE A 61 -3.53 1.86 -2.25
N LEU A 62 -3.70 0.57 -2.52
CA LEU A 62 -3.08 -0.12 -3.63
C LEU A 62 -4.15 -0.49 -4.64
N VAL A 63 -4.04 0.03 -5.85
CA VAL A 63 -5.02 -0.18 -6.91
C VAL A 63 -4.36 -0.89 -8.09
N ASP A 64 -4.94 -1.98 -8.56
CA ASP A 64 -4.48 -2.64 -9.79
C ASP A 64 -5.62 -3.33 -10.53
N ALA A 65 -5.51 -3.48 -11.84
CA ALA A 65 -6.41 -4.31 -12.63
C ALA A 65 -5.85 -5.73 -12.85
N GLU A 66 -4.64 -6.01 -12.33
CA GLU A 66 -3.98 -7.30 -12.41
C GLU A 66 -3.75 -7.88 -11.00
N PRO A 67 -4.46 -8.97 -10.62
CA PRO A 67 -4.34 -9.54 -9.28
C PRO A 67 -2.92 -10.04 -8.97
N GLY A 68 -2.17 -10.47 -9.98
CA GLY A 68 -0.79 -10.95 -9.78
C GLY A 68 0.18 -9.89 -9.22
N THR A 69 -0.04 -8.60 -9.49
CA THR A 69 0.76 -7.54 -8.86
C THR A 69 0.50 -7.50 -7.36
N MET A 70 -0.75 -7.68 -6.93
CA MET A 70 -1.12 -7.63 -5.52
C MET A 70 -0.52 -8.78 -4.74
N ASP A 71 -0.58 -9.99 -5.30
CA ASP A 71 0.07 -11.18 -4.73
C ASP A 71 1.57 -10.96 -4.56
N SER A 72 2.22 -10.31 -5.53
CA SER A 72 3.65 -9.97 -5.46
C SER A 72 3.96 -8.97 -4.34
N VAL A 73 3.14 -7.93 -4.15
CA VAL A 73 3.33 -6.97 -3.05
C VAL A 73 3.06 -7.64 -1.70
N TYR A 74 2.01 -8.44 -1.59
CA TYR A 74 1.61 -9.10 -0.35
C TYR A 74 2.58 -10.20 0.09
N SER A 75 3.18 -10.91 -0.86
CA SER A 75 4.23 -11.91 -0.60
C SER A 75 5.62 -11.28 -0.35
N GLY A 76 5.78 -9.98 -0.57
CA GLY A 76 7.01 -9.24 -0.31
C GLY A 76 7.34 -9.14 1.18
N HIS A 77 8.58 -8.76 1.49
CA HIS A 77 9.08 -8.67 2.87
C HIS A 77 8.21 -7.78 3.77
N PHE A 78 7.69 -6.68 3.20
CA PHE A 78 6.78 -5.74 3.87
C PHE A 78 5.32 -5.89 3.39
N GLY A 79 4.94 -7.00 2.77
CA GLY A 79 3.54 -7.18 2.33
C GLY A 79 2.55 -7.22 3.49
N GLN A 80 2.97 -7.79 4.63
CA GLN A 80 2.13 -8.04 5.80
C GLN A 80 1.89 -6.81 6.70
N ILE A 81 2.55 -5.66 6.43
CA ILE A 81 2.29 -4.43 7.20
C ILE A 81 1.06 -3.68 6.67
N PHE A 82 0.67 -3.92 5.42
CA PHE A 82 -0.53 -3.36 4.83
C PHE A 82 -1.78 -4.05 5.37
N ARG A 83 -2.88 -3.31 5.47
CA ARG A 83 -4.18 -3.92 5.73
C ARG A 83 -4.69 -4.59 4.45
N PRO A 84 -5.25 -5.82 4.51
CA PRO A 84 -5.90 -6.45 3.36
C PRO A 84 -6.98 -5.57 2.72
N ASP A 85 -7.72 -4.82 3.54
CA ASP A 85 -8.76 -3.87 3.08
C ASP A 85 -8.23 -2.73 2.20
N ASN A 86 -6.91 -2.49 2.18
CA ASN A 86 -6.30 -1.43 1.39
C ASN A 86 -5.96 -1.85 -0.05
N PHE A 87 -6.14 -3.14 -0.37
CA PHE A 87 -5.90 -3.69 -1.70
C PHE A 87 -7.22 -3.69 -2.49
N LEU A 88 -7.23 -2.95 -3.60
CA LEU A 88 -8.37 -2.80 -4.49
C LEU A 88 -8.02 -3.29 -5.89
N PHE A 89 -8.67 -4.35 -6.37
CA PHE A 89 -8.45 -4.83 -7.74
C PHE A 89 -9.70 -5.05 -8.56
N ASP A 90 -9.53 -4.91 -9.87
CA ASP A 90 -10.53 -5.29 -10.87
C ASP A 90 -9.96 -6.35 -11.84
N PRO A 91 -10.44 -7.60 -11.81
CA PRO A 91 -9.97 -8.64 -12.71
C PRO A 91 -10.29 -8.37 -14.19
N SER A 92 -11.11 -7.37 -14.53
CA SER A 92 -11.50 -7.08 -15.92
C SER A 92 -10.34 -6.52 -16.77
N GLY A 93 -9.31 -5.95 -16.14
CA GLY A 93 -8.09 -5.44 -16.78
C GLY A 93 -8.31 -4.21 -17.67
N ALA A 94 -7.41 -3.22 -17.63
CA ALA A 94 -7.46 -2.12 -18.60
C ALA A 94 -6.97 -2.52 -20.01
N GLY A 95 -6.15 -3.59 -20.11
CA GLY A 95 -5.62 -4.09 -21.39
C GLY A 95 -4.79 -3.05 -22.15
N ASN A 96 -3.99 -2.25 -21.44
CA ASN A 96 -3.20 -1.15 -21.99
C ASN A 96 -4.03 -0.11 -22.79
N ASN A 97 -5.32 0.03 -22.48
CA ASN A 97 -6.21 0.99 -23.12
C ASN A 97 -6.72 2.03 -22.11
N TRP A 98 -6.31 3.29 -22.31
CA TRP A 98 -6.73 4.41 -21.47
C TRP A 98 -8.25 4.59 -21.44
N ALA A 99 -8.94 4.46 -22.57
CA ALA A 99 -10.39 4.67 -22.60
C ALA A 99 -11.13 3.61 -21.77
N LYS A 100 -10.65 2.36 -21.79
CA LYS A 100 -11.20 1.30 -20.94
C LYS A 100 -10.94 1.59 -19.46
N ALA A 101 -9.78 2.17 -19.13
CA ALA A 101 -9.48 2.64 -17.79
C ALA A 101 -10.40 3.78 -17.34
N ASP A 102 -10.51 4.82 -18.14
CA ASP A 102 -11.25 6.02 -17.76
C ASP A 102 -12.76 5.81 -17.66
N THR A 103 -13.33 5.05 -18.60
CA THR A 103 -14.79 4.87 -18.70
C THR A 103 -15.36 3.78 -17.81
N SER A 104 -14.50 3.09 -17.08
CA SER A 104 -14.99 1.95 -16.33
C SER A 104 -15.79 2.34 -15.09
N PRO A 105 -16.93 1.68 -14.87
CA PRO A 105 -17.80 1.95 -13.74
C PRO A 105 -17.27 1.40 -12.40
N TRP A 106 -15.99 1.03 -12.28
CA TRP A 106 -15.47 0.37 -11.07
C TRP A 106 -15.46 1.23 -9.82
N LEU A 107 -15.46 2.56 -9.94
CA LEU A 107 -15.70 3.44 -8.78
C LEU A 107 -17.12 3.28 -8.21
N LEU A 108 -18.02 2.63 -8.95
CA LEU A 108 -19.44 2.44 -8.62
C LEU A 108 -19.81 0.98 -8.31
N SER A 109 -18.91 0.01 -8.53
CA SER A 109 -19.12 -1.41 -8.19
C SER A 109 -18.57 -1.73 -6.79
N PRO A 110 -19.19 -2.68 -6.05
CA PRO A 110 -18.68 -3.09 -4.74
C PRO A 110 -17.27 -3.66 -4.87
N MET A 111 -16.31 -2.99 -4.25
CA MET A 111 -14.90 -3.36 -4.25
C MET A 111 -14.74 -4.79 -3.72
N VAL A 112 -14.04 -5.63 -4.47
CA VAL A 112 -13.64 -6.96 -4.01
C VAL A 112 -12.30 -6.79 -3.29
N GLY A 113 -12.29 -6.95 -1.97
CA GLY A 113 -11.06 -7.02 -1.20
C GLY A 113 -10.28 -8.29 -1.56
N CYS A 114 -8.96 -8.24 -1.44
CA CYS A 114 -8.13 -9.44 -1.53
C CYS A 114 -8.51 -10.41 -0.38
N PRO A 115 -8.71 -11.71 -0.62
CA PRO A 115 -9.07 -12.68 0.42
C PRO A 115 -8.01 -12.83 1.52
#